data_AF-A0A1Y0RE99-F1
#
_entry.id   AF-A0A1Y0RE99-F1
#
_cell.length_a   1.000
_cell.length_b   1.000
_cell.length_c   1.000
_cell.angle_alpha   90.00
_cell.angle_beta   90.00
_cell.angle_gamma   90.00
#
_symmetry.space_group_name_H-M   'P 1'
#
loop_
_entity.id
_entity.type
_entity.pdbx_description
1 polymer ?
#
loop_
_entity_poly.entity_id
_entity_poly.type
_entity_poly.pdbx_seq_one_letter_code
_entity_poly.pdbx_strand_id
1 'polypeptide(L)'
;MNTPPSQTPTNSASYPTQFQQVILEKSQNFSDRPFVFTAISDFLHRHKRGYFTIVGVPGSGKSAILAKYVTENYHVIYYNAQIVGKNRAEEFLKNICIQLIHSYPDVGAQYSSAPTDVDVLPDNATEGSWFLSLLLQKISDRLEPAQRLIIAIDALDAIDRTVQPPATNLFYLPRYLPDGVYFILTRRPFKREKSGLLIEAPSQILDLSEYPEQNREDVQAYIREFLTPLTEFLSRAGGRDNSHLLEGERSKFIARLTTESENNFMYLHHILNAIAKGFYSEPYQIDRIPPGLEAYYQQHWQKIQGEGLSDVALQMLRVLTAAETEGMSAKAITQIIHEDEYDVAEILENWLEFLQQRVGKETCYSFYHSNFRLWLAKQISNL
;
A
#
# COMPACT_ATOMS: atom_id res chain seq x y z
N MET A 1 -46.31 -8.71 -20.38
CA MET A 1 -45.17 -9.24 -21.14
C MET A 1 -43.95 -8.51 -20.64
N ASN A 2 -43.19 -9.14 -19.74
CA ASN A 2 -42.02 -8.54 -19.10
C ASN A 2 -40.81 -8.85 -19.98
N THR A 3 -40.29 -7.81 -20.64
CA THR A 3 -38.98 -7.84 -21.27
C THR A 3 -37.91 -7.94 -20.18
N PRO A 4 -36.99 -8.91 -20.22
CA PRO A 4 -35.90 -8.98 -19.26
C PRO A 4 -34.95 -7.78 -19.45
N PRO A 5 -34.31 -7.29 -18.38
CA PRO A 5 -33.24 -6.32 -18.52
C PRO A 5 -32.11 -6.92 -19.37
N SER A 6 -31.72 -6.14 -20.38
CA SER A 6 -30.63 -6.44 -21.30
C SER A 6 -29.35 -6.74 -20.51
N GLN A 7 -28.75 -7.90 -20.81
CA GLN A 7 -27.45 -8.31 -20.30
C GLN A 7 -26.39 -7.36 -20.85
N THR A 8 -25.91 -6.45 -20.02
CA THR A 8 -24.65 -5.74 -20.27
C THR A 8 -23.53 -6.78 -20.29
N PRO A 9 -22.56 -6.71 -21.23
CA PRO A 9 -21.50 -7.70 -21.31
C PRO A 9 -20.66 -7.69 -20.03
N THR A 10 -20.72 -8.80 -19.30
CA THR A 10 -19.82 -9.17 -18.21
C THR A 10 -18.41 -9.37 -18.78
N ASN A 11 -17.58 -8.35 -18.71
CA ASN A 11 -16.14 -8.49 -18.92
C ASN A 11 -15.46 -8.46 -17.55
N SER A 12 -15.35 -9.63 -16.92
CA SER A 12 -14.54 -9.81 -15.71
C SER A 12 -13.08 -9.64 -16.10
N ALA A 13 -12.39 -8.63 -15.56
CA ALA A 13 -10.95 -8.49 -15.76
C ALA A 13 -10.26 -9.77 -15.26
N SER A 14 -9.80 -10.61 -16.19
CA SER A 14 -8.99 -11.79 -15.85
C SER A 14 -7.58 -11.31 -15.55
N TYR A 15 -7.36 -10.88 -14.30
CA TYR A 15 -6.02 -10.45 -13.88
C TYR A 15 -5.02 -11.61 -14.04
N PRO A 16 -3.74 -11.33 -14.31
CA PRO A 16 -2.68 -12.33 -14.20
C PRO A 16 -2.78 -13.09 -12.86
N THR A 17 -2.48 -14.39 -12.84
CA THR A 17 -2.60 -15.25 -11.64
C THR A 17 -1.90 -14.66 -10.41
N GLN A 18 -0.73 -14.05 -10.60
CA GLN A 18 0.04 -13.42 -9.51
C GLN A 18 -0.71 -12.23 -8.88
N PHE A 19 -1.47 -11.47 -9.69
CA PHE A 19 -2.27 -10.35 -9.20
C PHE A 19 -3.51 -10.84 -8.47
N GLN A 20 -4.16 -11.90 -8.96
CA GLN A 20 -5.29 -12.55 -8.28
C GLN A 20 -4.88 -13.06 -6.89
N GLN A 21 -3.69 -13.68 -6.78
CA GLN A 21 -3.15 -14.13 -5.50
C GLN A 21 -2.97 -12.98 -4.52
N VAL A 22 -2.39 -11.86 -4.96
CA VAL A 22 -2.25 -10.67 -4.11
C VAL A 22 -3.59 -10.08 -3.71
N ILE A 23 -4.54 -9.94 -4.64
CA ILE A 23 -5.88 -9.43 -4.34
C ILE A 23 -6.54 -10.32 -3.29
N LEU A 24 -6.50 -11.65 -3.46
CA LEU A 24 -7.08 -12.60 -2.52
C LEU A 24 -6.39 -12.52 -1.15
N GLU A 25 -5.06 -12.56 -1.10
CA GLU A 25 -4.31 -12.52 0.16
C GLU A 25 -4.55 -11.21 0.91
N LYS A 26 -4.52 -10.06 0.22
CA LYS A 26 -4.62 -8.74 0.86
C LYS A 26 -6.06 -8.33 1.18
N SER A 27 -7.07 -8.92 0.54
CA SER A 27 -8.48 -8.66 0.85
C SER A 27 -9.06 -9.61 1.90
N GLN A 28 -8.36 -10.70 2.25
CA GLN A 28 -8.77 -11.62 3.31
C GLN A 28 -8.87 -10.92 4.67
N ASN A 29 -10.01 -11.12 5.34
CA ASN A 29 -10.30 -10.53 6.65
C ASN A 29 -10.11 -9.01 6.69
N PHE A 30 -10.35 -8.33 5.57
CA PHE A 30 -10.29 -6.87 5.50
C PHE A 30 -11.42 -6.27 6.35
N SER A 31 -11.05 -5.50 7.37
CA SER A 31 -11.98 -4.64 8.10
C SER A 31 -12.22 -3.37 7.32
N ASP A 32 -13.48 -2.95 7.25
CA ASP A 32 -13.90 -1.80 6.45
C ASP A 32 -13.10 -0.52 6.79
N ARG A 33 -12.98 0.38 5.81
CA ARG A 33 -12.31 1.68 5.95
C ARG A 33 -13.15 2.79 5.32
N PRO A 34 -14.32 3.13 5.90
CA PRO A 34 -15.32 3.97 5.24
C PRO A 34 -14.80 5.33 4.80
N PHE A 35 -13.93 5.95 5.61
CA PHE A 35 -13.36 7.27 5.30
C PHE A 35 -12.52 7.26 4.01
N VAL A 36 -11.80 6.15 3.74
CA VAL A 36 -10.97 6.01 2.54
C VAL A 36 -11.84 5.85 1.29
N PHE A 37 -12.82 4.94 1.34
CA PHE A 37 -13.70 4.70 0.21
C PHE A 37 -14.64 5.88 -0.08
N THR A 38 -15.06 6.60 0.96
CA THR A 38 -15.78 7.87 0.81
C THR A 38 -14.91 8.90 0.09
N ALA A 39 -13.65 9.06 0.50
CA ALA A 39 -12.74 10.00 -0.17
C ALA A 39 -12.48 9.64 -1.64
N ILE A 40 -12.36 8.35 -1.98
CA ILE A 40 -12.27 7.89 -3.37
C ILE A 40 -13.56 8.23 -4.12
N SER A 41 -14.73 7.89 -3.57
CA SER A 41 -16.03 8.15 -4.20
C SER A 41 -16.22 9.65 -4.46
N ASP A 42 -15.93 10.50 -3.48
CA ASP A 42 -16.05 11.95 -3.59
C ASP A 42 -15.13 12.50 -4.69
N PHE A 43 -13.90 12.00 -4.78
CA PHE A 43 -12.98 12.38 -5.84
C PHE A 43 -13.52 12.02 -7.24
N LEU A 44 -14.00 10.79 -7.39
CA LEU A 44 -14.57 10.30 -8.65
C LEU A 44 -15.87 11.02 -9.05
N HIS A 45 -16.62 11.57 -8.09
CA HIS A 45 -17.80 12.41 -8.36
C HIS A 45 -17.44 13.85 -8.70
N ARG A 46 -16.44 14.42 -8.03
CA ARG A 46 -16.06 15.84 -8.14
C ARG A 46 -15.33 16.14 -9.45
N HIS A 47 -14.50 15.22 -9.90
CA HIS A 47 -13.67 15.41 -11.09
C HIS A 47 -14.17 14.53 -12.23
N LYS A 48 -13.91 14.93 -13.47
CA LYS A 48 -14.21 14.12 -14.67
C LYS A 48 -13.10 13.14 -15.02
N ARG A 49 -11.94 13.26 -14.38
CA ARG A 49 -10.71 12.49 -14.60
C ARG A 49 -9.72 12.81 -13.49
N GLY A 50 -8.71 11.96 -13.27
CA GLY A 50 -7.59 12.35 -12.40
C GLY A 50 -6.88 11.21 -11.67
N TYR A 51 -5.97 11.61 -10.78
CA TYR A 51 -5.16 10.72 -9.95
C TYR A 51 -5.53 10.83 -8.47
N PHE A 52 -6.03 9.75 -7.89
CA PHE A 52 -6.22 9.62 -6.44
C PHE A 52 -5.08 8.81 -5.85
N THR A 53 -4.34 9.34 -4.87
CA THR A 53 -3.18 8.65 -4.29
C THR A 53 -3.37 8.42 -2.80
N ILE A 54 -3.33 7.15 -2.38
CA ILE A 54 -3.29 6.74 -0.98
C ILE A 54 -1.83 6.65 -0.54
N VAL A 55 -1.45 7.46 0.44
CA VAL A 55 -0.10 7.51 1.01
C VAL A 55 -0.12 6.94 2.42
N GLY A 56 0.97 6.28 2.82
CA GLY A 56 1.12 5.80 4.19
C GLY A 56 2.40 4.99 4.39
N VAL A 57 2.82 4.88 5.63
CA VAL A 57 4.01 4.13 6.04
C VAL A 57 3.88 2.61 5.79
N PRO A 58 4.98 1.83 5.86
CA PRO A 58 4.91 0.38 5.70
C PRO A 58 3.97 -0.26 6.72
N GLY A 59 3.11 -1.17 6.25
CA GLY A 59 2.13 -1.87 7.09
C GLY A 59 0.85 -1.09 7.40
N SER A 60 0.65 0.10 6.84
CA SER A 60 -0.57 0.91 7.06
C SER A 60 -1.84 0.40 6.34
N GLY A 61 -1.82 -0.77 5.68
CA GLY A 61 -2.99 -1.36 5.01
C GLY A 61 -3.27 -0.88 3.58
N LYS A 62 -2.39 -0.11 2.93
CA LYS A 62 -2.60 0.41 1.56
C LYS A 62 -2.99 -0.65 0.52
N SER A 63 -2.19 -1.71 0.39
CA SER A 63 -2.46 -2.80 -0.56
C SER A 63 -3.76 -3.53 -0.26
N ALA A 64 -4.13 -3.63 1.02
CA ALA A 64 -5.39 -4.24 1.45
C ALA A 64 -6.60 -3.39 1.04
N ILE A 65 -6.50 -2.06 1.20
CA ILE A 65 -7.53 -1.11 0.72
C ILE A 65 -7.72 -1.24 -0.78
N LEU A 66 -6.62 -1.23 -1.55
CA LEU A 66 -6.70 -1.29 -3.00
C LEU A 66 -7.21 -2.66 -3.49
N ALA A 67 -6.77 -3.75 -2.86
CA ALA A 67 -7.29 -5.09 -3.12
C ALA A 67 -8.79 -5.19 -2.86
N LYS A 68 -9.26 -4.66 -1.72
CA LYS A 68 -10.70 -4.60 -1.38
C LYS A 68 -11.48 -3.81 -2.43
N TYR A 69 -10.98 -2.64 -2.82
CA TYR A 69 -11.60 -1.81 -3.86
C TYR A 69 -11.78 -2.59 -5.17
N VAL A 70 -10.73 -3.30 -5.61
CA VAL A 70 -10.73 -4.08 -6.85
C VAL A 70 -11.68 -5.28 -6.77
N THR A 71 -11.74 -5.96 -5.62
CA THR A 71 -12.66 -7.09 -5.41
C THR A 71 -14.13 -6.66 -5.50
N GLU A 72 -14.46 -5.45 -5.07
CA GLU A 72 -15.82 -4.90 -5.14
C GLU A 72 -16.13 -4.20 -6.48
N ASN A 73 -15.11 -3.89 -7.28
CA ASN A 73 -15.23 -3.20 -8.56
C ASN A 73 -14.48 -3.99 -9.66
N TYR A 74 -15.10 -5.07 -10.14
CA TYR A 74 -14.52 -6.03 -11.09
C TYR A 74 -14.16 -5.48 -12.49
N HIS A 75 -14.51 -4.22 -12.77
CA HIS A 75 -14.17 -3.50 -14.02
C HIS A 75 -12.89 -2.66 -13.89
N VAL A 76 -12.27 -2.64 -12.71
CA VAL A 76 -11.00 -1.92 -12.47
C VAL A 76 -9.86 -2.68 -13.15
N ILE A 77 -8.98 -1.97 -13.84
CA ILE A 77 -7.71 -2.53 -14.30
C ILE A 77 -6.72 -2.48 -13.14
N TYR A 78 -6.02 -3.57 -12.83
CA TYR A 78 -5.17 -3.64 -11.63
C TYR A 78 -3.73 -4.01 -11.95
N TYR A 79 -2.78 -3.33 -11.30
CA TYR A 79 -1.36 -3.63 -11.37
C TYR A 79 -0.72 -3.55 -9.99
N ASN A 80 0.21 -4.45 -9.70
CA ASN A 80 0.98 -4.43 -8.46
C ASN A 80 2.48 -4.43 -8.78
N ALA A 81 3.16 -3.35 -8.40
CA ALA A 81 4.58 -3.14 -8.70
C ALA A 81 5.53 -3.84 -7.71
N GLN A 82 5.02 -4.36 -6.59
CA GLN A 82 5.83 -5.11 -5.61
C GLN A 82 6.06 -6.57 -6.00
N ILE A 83 5.30 -7.09 -6.96
CA ILE A 83 5.52 -8.44 -7.47
C ILE A 83 6.87 -8.49 -8.18
N VAL A 84 7.63 -9.55 -7.91
CA VAL A 84 8.97 -9.75 -8.50
C VAL A 84 8.89 -9.69 -10.02
N GLY A 85 9.72 -8.82 -10.62
CA GLY A 85 9.75 -8.58 -12.06
C GLY A 85 8.66 -7.64 -12.59
N LYS A 86 7.80 -7.10 -11.73
CA LYS A 86 6.73 -6.13 -12.10
C LYS A 86 7.05 -4.69 -11.65
N ASN A 87 8.31 -4.41 -11.38
CA ASN A 87 8.78 -3.08 -11.02
C ASN A 87 9.37 -2.29 -12.21
N ARG A 88 9.25 -2.79 -13.45
CA ARG A 88 9.78 -2.14 -14.65
C ARG A 88 8.70 -1.47 -15.48
N ALA A 89 9.04 -0.38 -16.16
CA ALA A 89 8.10 0.40 -16.95
C ALA A 89 7.56 -0.35 -18.17
N GLU A 90 8.39 -1.15 -18.83
CA GLU A 90 7.96 -1.94 -19.98
C GLU A 90 6.95 -3.02 -19.57
N GLU A 91 7.19 -3.68 -18.43
CA GLU A 91 6.30 -4.69 -17.86
C GLU A 91 4.95 -4.11 -17.42
N PHE A 92 4.97 -2.90 -16.86
CA PHE A 92 3.76 -2.15 -16.56
C PHE A 92 2.95 -1.85 -17.82
N LEU A 93 3.58 -1.21 -18.82
CA LEU A 93 2.91 -0.80 -20.05
C LEU A 93 2.33 -2.00 -20.79
N LYS A 94 3.12 -3.07 -20.95
CA LYS A 94 2.65 -4.32 -21.57
C LYS A 94 1.42 -4.86 -20.86
N ASN A 95 1.47 -4.98 -19.55
CA ASN A 95 0.40 -5.61 -18.78
C ASN A 95 -0.88 -4.77 -18.76
N ILE A 96 -0.79 -3.46 -18.51
CA ILE A 96 -1.95 -2.56 -18.51
C ILE A 96 -2.57 -2.49 -19.91
N CYS A 97 -1.77 -2.35 -20.97
CA CYS A 97 -2.30 -2.27 -22.32
C CYS A 97 -3.04 -3.56 -22.71
N ILE A 98 -2.51 -4.73 -22.36
CA ILE A 98 -3.20 -6.02 -22.56
C ILE A 98 -4.53 -6.05 -21.80
N GLN A 99 -4.53 -5.70 -20.51
CA GLN A 99 -5.77 -5.68 -19.73
C GLN A 99 -6.82 -4.71 -20.31
N LEU A 100 -6.40 -3.55 -20.82
CA LEU A 100 -7.27 -2.58 -21.48
C LEU A 100 -7.86 -3.14 -22.78
N ILE A 101 -7.04 -3.78 -23.62
CA ILE A 101 -7.47 -4.42 -24.87
C ILE A 101 -8.50 -5.53 -24.59
N HIS A 102 -8.28 -6.35 -23.57
CA HIS A 102 -9.21 -7.42 -23.18
C HIS A 102 -10.50 -6.87 -22.58
N SER A 103 -10.40 -5.84 -21.75
CA SER A 103 -11.56 -5.24 -21.08
C SER A 103 -12.42 -4.42 -22.03
N TYR A 104 -11.84 -3.90 -23.12
CA TYR A 104 -12.52 -3.12 -24.16
C TYR A 104 -12.25 -3.69 -25.57
N PRO A 105 -12.87 -4.83 -25.93
CA PRO A 105 -12.61 -5.53 -27.19
C PRO A 105 -12.81 -4.66 -28.43
N ASP A 106 -13.76 -3.72 -28.42
CA ASP A 106 -14.01 -2.82 -29.57
C ASP A 106 -12.84 -1.86 -29.85
N VAL A 107 -12.06 -1.53 -28.81
CA VAL A 107 -10.80 -0.78 -28.94
C VAL A 107 -9.64 -1.71 -29.30
N GLY A 108 -9.70 -2.95 -28.78
CA GLY A 108 -8.69 -3.99 -28.88
C GLY A 108 -8.73 -4.84 -30.15
N ALA A 109 -9.80 -4.79 -30.96
CA ALA A 109 -10.04 -5.72 -32.06
C ALA A 109 -8.94 -5.76 -33.13
N GLN A 110 -8.22 -4.65 -33.30
CA GLN A 110 -7.08 -4.56 -34.22
C GLN A 110 -5.75 -5.07 -33.62
N TYR A 111 -5.73 -5.39 -32.33
CA TYR A 111 -4.57 -5.86 -31.56
C TYR A 111 -4.76 -7.28 -30.99
N SER A 112 -5.96 -7.85 -31.15
CA SER A 112 -6.31 -9.20 -30.69
C SER A 112 -6.67 -10.06 -31.90
N SER A 113 -5.88 -11.10 -32.16
CA SER A 113 -6.13 -12.04 -33.26
C SER A 113 -6.57 -13.40 -32.73
N ALA A 114 -7.87 -13.69 -32.79
CA ALA A 114 -8.47 -15.02 -32.55
C ALA A 114 -8.13 -15.70 -31.19
N PRO A 115 -8.84 -16.78 -30.77
CA PRO A 115 -8.81 -17.25 -29.38
C PRO A 115 -7.53 -17.97 -28.93
N THR A 116 -6.51 -18.08 -29.77
CA THR A 116 -5.31 -18.87 -29.50
C THR A 116 -4.04 -18.09 -29.85
N ASP A 117 -3.49 -17.50 -28.79
CA ASP A 117 -2.09 -17.18 -28.54
C ASP A 117 -1.47 -15.87 -29.10
N VAL A 118 -1.08 -15.06 -28.10
CA VAL A 118 -0.26 -13.83 -28.09
C VAL A 118 -1.00 -12.54 -28.46
N ASP A 119 -1.28 -11.72 -27.43
CA ASP A 119 -1.66 -10.31 -27.63
C ASP A 119 -0.55 -9.58 -28.40
N VAL A 120 -0.88 -9.12 -29.61
CA VAL A 120 0.07 -8.44 -30.49
C VAL A 120 0.04 -6.96 -30.15
N LEU A 121 0.84 -6.58 -29.16
CA LEU A 121 1.19 -5.18 -28.97
C LEU A 121 2.11 -4.72 -30.11
N PRO A 122 2.01 -3.46 -30.56
CA PRO A 122 3.02 -2.87 -31.44
C PRO A 122 4.44 -3.04 -30.86
N ASP A 123 5.44 -3.24 -31.71
CA ASP A 123 6.83 -3.47 -31.26
C ASP A 123 7.35 -2.35 -30.35
N ASN A 124 6.91 -1.11 -30.60
CA ASN A 124 7.26 0.07 -29.83
C ASN A 124 6.22 0.45 -28.75
N ALA A 125 5.28 -0.43 -28.40
CA ALA A 125 4.20 -0.13 -27.45
C ALA A 125 4.68 0.21 -26.03
N THR A 126 5.87 -0.27 -25.67
CA THR A 126 6.51 0.01 -24.37
C THR A 126 7.49 1.19 -24.42
N GLU A 127 7.68 1.82 -25.58
CA GLU A 127 8.54 2.99 -25.75
C GLU A 127 7.83 4.26 -25.23
N GLY A 128 7.81 4.43 -23.91
CA GLY A 128 7.15 5.57 -23.27
C GLY A 128 5.62 5.45 -23.20
N SER A 129 4.93 6.59 -23.12
CA SER A 129 3.48 6.62 -22.78
C SER A 129 2.53 6.60 -23.97
N TRP A 130 3.03 6.64 -25.22
CA TRP A 130 2.20 6.95 -26.39
C TRP A 130 1.07 5.93 -26.60
N PHE A 131 1.36 4.63 -26.48
CA PHE A 131 0.40 3.57 -26.76
C PHE A 131 -0.67 3.49 -25.67
N LEU A 132 -0.24 3.57 -24.40
CA LEU A 132 -1.16 3.70 -23.28
C LEU A 132 -2.08 4.90 -23.46
N SER A 133 -1.52 6.08 -23.76
CA SER A 133 -2.30 7.31 -23.98
C SER A 133 -3.31 7.17 -25.12
N LEU A 134 -2.93 6.50 -26.22
CA LEU A 134 -3.82 6.20 -27.34
C LEU A 134 -4.99 5.30 -26.92
N LEU A 135 -4.73 4.23 -26.17
CA LEU A 135 -5.77 3.33 -25.67
C LEU A 135 -6.72 4.07 -24.72
N LEU A 136 -6.18 4.85 -23.78
CA LEU A 136 -6.99 5.63 -22.85
C LEU A 136 -7.91 6.62 -23.58
N GLN A 137 -7.42 7.32 -24.60
CA GLN A 137 -8.24 8.23 -25.40
C GLN A 137 -9.34 7.48 -26.15
N LYS A 138 -9.00 6.39 -26.84
CA LYS A 138 -9.97 5.58 -27.58
C LYS A 138 -11.06 5.01 -26.67
N ILE A 139 -10.70 4.58 -25.46
CA ILE A 139 -11.68 4.09 -24.48
C ILE A 139 -12.55 5.24 -24.00
N SER A 140 -11.95 6.36 -23.61
CA SER A 140 -12.66 7.57 -23.17
C SER A 140 -13.73 8.03 -24.17
N ASP A 141 -13.40 8.09 -25.46
CA ASP A 141 -14.33 8.51 -26.53
C ASP A 141 -15.57 7.61 -26.65
N ARG A 142 -15.52 6.40 -26.08
CA ARG A 142 -16.58 5.39 -26.11
C ARG A 142 -17.25 5.16 -24.76
N LEU A 143 -16.78 5.80 -23.69
CA LEU A 143 -17.41 5.67 -22.38
C LEU A 143 -18.79 6.33 -22.40
N GLU A 144 -19.80 5.62 -21.90
CA GLU A 144 -21.11 6.22 -21.63
C GLU A 144 -20.99 7.29 -20.52
N PRO A 145 -21.90 8.29 -20.44
CA PRO A 145 -21.77 9.43 -19.52
C PRO A 145 -21.60 9.07 -18.02
N ALA A 146 -22.07 7.90 -17.60
CA ALA A 146 -21.93 7.41 -16.22
C ALA A 146 -20.80 6.37 -16.03
N GLN A 147 -20.18 5.90 -17.12
CA GLN A 147 -19.10 4.93 -17.08
C GLN A 147 -17.76 5.61 -16.81
N ARG A 148 -16.87 4.86 -16.14
CA ARG A 148 -15.52 5.31 -15.79
C ARG A 148 -14.55 4.18 -16.07
N LEU A 149 -13.38 4.52 -16.62
CA LEU A 149 -12.23 3.63 -16.65
C LEU A 149 -11.37 3.93 -15.42
N ILE A 150 -11.19 2.94 -14.56
CA ILE A 150 -10.37 3.07 -13.35
C ILE A 150 -9.18 2.11 -13.46
N ILE A 151 -7.98 2.65 -13.27
CA ILE A 151 -6.73 1.89 -13.24
C ILE A 151 -6.11 2.01 -11.85
N ALA A 152 -6.07 0.90 -11.12
CA ALA A 152 -5.50 0.78 -9.80
C ALA A 152 -4.05 0.30 -9.87
N ILE A 153 -3.11 1.07 -9.30
CA ILE A 153 -1.68 0.72 -9.24
C ILE A 153 -1.25 0.66 -7.78
N ASP A 154 -0.95 -0.56 -7.32
CA ASP A 154 -0.45 -0.81 -5.99
C ASP A 154 1.08 -0.67 -5.92
N ALA A 155 1.54 0.00 -4.87
CA ALA A 155 2.93 0.23 -4.52
C ALA A 155 3.74 0.91 -5.62
N LEU A 156 3.26 2.07 -6.09
CA LEU A 156 3.91 2.87 -7.13
C LEU A 156 5.38 3.22 -6.80
N ASP A 157 5.74 3.30 -5.51
CA ASP A 157 7.11 3.50 -5.03
C ASP A 157 8.07 2.32 -5.33
N ALA A 158 7.56 1.13 -5.65
CA ALA A 158 8.38 -0.05 -5.90
C ALA A 158 9.06 -0.06 -7.28
N ILE A 159 8.73 0.89 -8.16
CA ILE A 159 9.34 1.02 -9.49
C ILE A 159 10.87 1.11 -9.41
N ASP A 160 11.54 0.33 -10.27
CA ASP A 160 12.96 0.45 -10.50
C ASP A 160 13.24 1.67 -11.38
N ARG A 161 13.66 2.76 -10.76
CA ARG A 161 13.99 4.01 -11.46
C ARG A 161 15.33 3.95 -12.20
N THR A 162 16.19 2.97 -11.91
CA THR A 162 17.53 2.88 -12.52
C THR A 162 17.46 2.49 -13.99
N VAL A 163 16.37 1.80 -14.38
CA VAL A 163 16.10 1.37 -15.75
C VAL A 163 15.23 2.36 -16.54
N GLN A 164 14.79 3.45 -15.90
CA GLN A 164 13.97 4.48 -16.56
C GLN A 164 14.82 5.74 -16.81
N PRO A 165 14.72 6.40 -17.98
CA PRO A 165 15.45 7.64 -18.23
C PRO A 165 15.10 8.72 -17.19
N PRO A 166 16.07 9.54 -16.76
CA PRO A 166 15.82 10.63 -15.83
C PRO A 166 14.74 11.60 -16.33
N ALA A 167 14.04 12.27 -15.41
CA ALA A 167 12.98 13.24 -15.69
C ALA A 167 11.74 12.71 -16.44
N THR A 168 11.62 11.40 -16.59
CA THR A 168 10.38 10.76 -17.08
C THR A 168 9.38 10.57 -15.93
N ASN A 169 8.10 10.45 -16.26
CA ASN A 169 7.07 10.16 -15.26
C ASN A 169 7.18 8.70 -14.81
N LEU A 170 6.87 8.39 -13.54
CA LEU A 170 6.84 7.01 -13.04
C LEU A 170 5.99 6.12 -13.96
N PHE A 171 6.52 4.96 -14.34
CA PHE A 171 5.86 3.99 -15.24
C PHE A 171 5.42 4.59 -16.59
N TYR A 172 5.99 5.74 -16.99
CA TYR A 172 5.51 6.55 -18.11
C TYR A 172 4.01 6.87 -18.00
N LEU A 173 3.50 7.09 -16.79
CA LEU A 173 2.11 7.50 -16.61
C LEU A 173 1.82 8.78 -17.43
N PRO A 174 0.63 8.89 -18.05
CA PRO A 174 0.27 10.08 -18.82
C PRO A 174 0.27 11.33 -17.93
N ARG A 175 0.77 12.47 -18.44
CA ARG A 175 0.64 13.74 -17.71
C ARG A 175 -0.81 14.23 -17.74
N TYR A 176 -1.44 14.14 -18.90
CA TYR A 176 -2.83 14.49 -19.13
C TYR A 176 -3.69 13.23 -19.23
N LEU A 177 -4.93 13.32 -18.77
CA LEU A 177 -5.90 12.24 -18.90
C LEU A 177 -7.07 12.69 -19.79
N PRO A 178 -7.68 11.77 -20.56
CA PRO A 178 -8.96 12.04 -21.18
C PRO A 178 -10.10 11.92 -20.15
N ASP A 179 -11.30 12.38 -20.50
CA ASP A 179 -12.44 12.38 -19.58
C ASP A 179 -12.92 10.94 -19.29
N GLY A 180 -13.44 10.70 -18.09
CA GLY A 180 -13.85 9.37 -17.63
C GLY A 180 -12.70 8.45 -17.20
N VAL A 181 -11.44 8.85 -17.32
CA VAL A 181 -10.27 8.04 -16.93
C VAL A 181 -9.68 8.47 -15.58
N TYR A 182 -9.50 7.49 -14.70
CA TYR A 182 -8.98 7.70 -13.36
C TYR A 182 -7.89 6.70 -13.01
N PHE A 183 -6.92 7.16 -12.23
CA PHE A 183 -5.92 6.31 -11.60
C PHE A 183 -6.09 6.35 -10.08
N ILE A 184 -6.10 5.17 -9.45
CA ILE A 184 -6.02 5.04 -8.00
C ILE A 184 -4.66 4.43 -7.67
N LEU A 185 -3.82 5.19 -6.99
CA LEU A 185 -2.44 4.86 -6.72
C LEU A 185 -2.27 4.58 -5.23
N THR A 186 -1.45 3.61 -4.86
CA THR A 186 -0.90 3.53 -3.50
C THR A 186 0.60 3.74 -3.53
N ARG A 187 1.15 4.39 -2.49
CA ARG A 187 2.60 4.51 -2.33
C ARG A 187 3.05 4.80 -0.90
N ARG A 188 4.34 4.65 -0.65
CA ARG A 188 5.02 5.17 0.53
C ARG A 188 5.28 6.70 0.43
N PRO A 189 5.51 7.40 1.55
CA PRO A 189 5.86 8.82 1.56
C PRO A 189 7.18 9.08 0.81
N PHE A 190 7.28 10.24 0.18
CA PHE A 190 8.52 10.80 -0.36
C PHE A 190 8.43 12.34 -0.33
N LYS A 191 9.56 13.04 -0.49
CA LYS A 191 9.53 14.49 -0.75
C LYS A 191 8.86 14.76 -2.10
N ARG A 192 7.95 15.74 -2.16
CA ARG A 192 7.19 16.09 -3.37
C ARG A 192 8.10 16.31 -4.59
N GLU A 193 9.25 16.94 -4.37
CA GLU A 193 10.25 17.25 -5.40
C GLU A 193 10.94 15.99 -5.94
N LYS A 194 11.02 14.93 -5.13
CA LYS A 194 11.57 13.61 -5.49
C LYS A 194 10.49 12.60 -5.87
N SER A 195 9.24 13.06 -6.00
CA SER A 195 8.10 12.19 -6.31
C SER A 195 8.29 11.37 -7.57
N GLY A 196 8.86 11.99 -8.61
CA GLY A 196 8.89 11.45 -9.96
C GLY A 196 7.51 11.37 -10.62
N LEU A 197 6.43 11.77 -9.93
CA LEU A 197 5.07 11.73 -10.46
C LEU A 197 4.73 13.09 -11.10
N LEU A 198 4.82 13.13 -12.42
CA LEU A 198 4.64 14.32 -13.25
C LEU A 198 3.23 14.31 -13.84
N ILE A 199 2.26 14.92 -13.17
CA ILE A 199 0.84 14.91 -13.57
C ILE A 199 0.28 16.31 -13.77
N GLU A 200 -0.56 16.47 -14.80
CA GLU A 200 -1.25 17.69 -15.21
C GLU A 200 -2.76 17.39 -15.37
N ALA A 201 -3.32 16.77 -14.34
CA ALA A 201 -4.73 16.44 -14.19
C ALA A 201 -5.16 16.68 -12.72
N PRO A 202 -6.48 16.77 -12.42
CA PRO A 202 -6.94 16.82 -11.05
C PRO A 202 -6.33 15.68 -10.23
N SER A 203 -5.81 16.00 -9.05
CA SER A 203 -5.20 15.01 -8.18
C SER A 203 -5.57 15.27 -6.73
N GLN A 204 -5.73 14.18 -5.98
CA GLN A 204 -6.00 14.20 -4.55
C GLN A 204 -5.10 13.18 -3.87
N ILE A 205 -4.51 13.58 -2.75
CA ILE A 205 -3.71 12.71 -1.89
C ILE A 205 -4.52 12.47 -0.61
N LEU A 206 -4.65 11.21 -0.22
CA LEU A 206 -5.14 10.80 1.08
C LEU A 206 -3.97 10.18 1.84
N ASP A 207 -3.33 10.95 2.73
CA ASP A 207 -2.30 10.43 3.61
C ASP A 207 -2.96 9.78 4.82
N LEU A 208 -2.80 8.47 4.97
CA LEU A 208 -3.39 7.72 6.08
C LEU A 208 -2.90 8.23 7.44
N SER A 209 -1.70 8.81 7.54
CA SER A 209 -1.18 9.33 8.81
C SER A 209 -1.94 10.56 9.34
N GLU A 210 -2.69 11.25 8.49
CA GLU A 210 -3.53 12.40 8.86
C GLU A 210 -4.87 11.99 9.52
N TYR A 211 -5.17 10.69 9.59
CA TYR A 211 -6.42 10.14 10.13
C TYR A 211 -6.18 9.20 11.32
N PRO A 212 -5.47 9.63 12.39
CA PRO A 212 -5.06 8.74 13.47
C PRO A 212 -6.23 8.09 14.21
N GLU A 213 -7.34 8.82 14.41
CA GLU A 213 -8.53 8.31 15.10
C GLU A 213 -9.28 7.27 14.27
N GLN A 214 -9.53 7.55 12.98
CA GLN A 214 -10.19 6.61 12.08
C GLN A 214 -9.35 5.33 11.91
N ASN A 215 -8.03 5.45 11.76
CA ASN A 215 -7.17 4.28 11.70
C ASN A 215 -7.21 3.46 13.01
N ARG A 216 -7.32 4.13 14.16
CA ARG A 216 -7.42 3.46 15.45
C ARG A 216 -8.74 2.70 15.58
N GLU A 217 -9.85 3.27 15.11
CA GLU A 217 -11.14 2.59 15.03
C GLU A 217 -11.08 1.34 14.15
N ASP A 218 -10.48 1.46 12.95
CA ASP A 218 -10.29 0.32 12.04
C ASP A 218 -9.42 -0.79 12.66
N VAL A 219 -8.35 -0.42 13.36
CA VAL A 219 -7.51 -1.39 14.09
C VAL A 219 -8.31 -2.13 15.15
N GLN A 220 -9.12 -1.42 15.93
CA GLN A 220 -9.97 -2.06 16.93
C GLN A 220 -10.99 -3.00 16.29
N ALA A 221 -11.58 -2.61 15.17
CA ALA A 221 -12.50 -3.46 14.41
C ALA A 221 -11.79 -4.73 13.92
N TYR A 222 -10.59 -4.59 13.34
CA TYR A 222 -9.77 -5.71 12.88
C TYR A 222 -9.42 -6.70 13.98
N ILE A 223 -8.99 -6.21 15.14
CA ILE A 223 -8.71 -7.08 16.28
C ILE A 223 -9.99 -7.79 16.75
N ARG A 224 -11.13 -7.08 16.81
CA ARG A 224 -12.42 -7.66 17.23
C ARG A 224 -12.91 -8.75 16.29
N GLU A 225 -12.83 -8.53 14.98
CA GLU A 225 -13.20 -9.50 13.95
C GLU A 225 -12.34 -10.75 14.05
N PHE A 226 -11.02 -10.57 14.18
CA PHE A 226 -10.09 -11.70 14.33
C PHE A 226 -10.34 -12.54 15.59
N LEU A 227 -10.70 -11.90 16.70
CA LEU A 227 -10.93 -12.60 17.97
C LEU A 227 -12.28 -13.30 18.06
N THR A 228 -13.23 -13.00 17.17
CA THR A 228 -14.58 -13.57 17.23
C THR A 228 -14.56 -15.10 17.10
N PRO A 229 -13.90 -15.70 16.09
CA PRO A 229 -13.75 -17.16 15.98
C PRO A 229 -12.98 -17.78 17.14
N LEU A 230 -11.96 -17.09 17.67
CA LEU A 230 -11.15 -17.58 18.79
C LEU A 230 -11.97 -17.67 20.08
N THR A 231 -12.85 -16.70 20.31
CA THR A 231 -13.75 -16.66 21.48
C THR A 231 -14.78 -17.78 21.41
N GLU A 232 -15.32 -18.08 20.23
CA GLU A 232 -16.22 -19.21 20.03
C GLU A 232 -15.52 -20.56 20.28
N PHE A 233 -14.26 -20.69 19.85
CA PHE A 233 -13.46 -21.89 20.12
C PHE A 233 -13.20 -22.08 21.63
N LEU A 234 -12.74 -21.03 22.32
CA LEU A 234 -12.45 -21.09 23.76
C LEU A 234 -13.71 -21.33 24.60
N SER A 235 -14.84 -20.72 24.20
CA SER A 235 -16.14 -20.91 24.85
C SER A 235 -16.72 -22.32 24.66
N ARG A 236 -16.37 -23.02 23.55
CA ARG A 236 -16.74 -24.43 23.32
C ARG A 236 -15.82 -25.40 24.08
N ALA A 237 -14.58 -25.00 24.35
CA ALA A 237 -13.59 -25.83 25.05
C ALA A 237 -13.68 -25.72 26.60
N GLY A 238 -14.29 -24.67 27.15
CA GLY A 238 -14.47 -24.45 28.59
C GLY A 238 -15.94 -24.34 29.00
N GLY A 239 -16.44 -25.29 29.80
CA GLY A 239 -17.81 -25.29 30.28
C GLY A 239 -18.10 -24.27 31.40
N ARG A 240 -19.20 -23.52 31.22
CA ARG A 240 -19.98 -22.68 32.18
C ARG A 240 -19.41 -21.29 32.58
N ASP A 241 -20.28 -20.29 32.43
CA ASP A 241 -20.47 -19.05 33.22
C ASP A 241 -19.32 -18.06 33.48
N ASN A 242 -18.25 -18.07 32.68
CA ASN A 242 -17.17 -17.06 32.75
C ASN A 242 -17.28 -15.92 31.72
N SER A 243 -18.44 -15.70 31.11
CA SER A 243 -18.63 -14.75 30.00
C SER A 243 -18.18 -13.32 30.33
N HIS A 244 -18.46 -12.82 31.54
CA HIS A 244 -18.08 -11.48 31.96
C HIS A 244 -16.58 -11.32 32.27
N LEU A 245 -15.92 -12.36 32.78
CA LEU A 245 -14.47 -12.37 33.01
C LEU A 245 -13.71 -12.41 31.68
N LEU A 246 -14.18 -13.23 30.74
CA LEU A 246 -13.67 -13.31 29.37
C LEU A 246 -13.82 -11.99 28.61
N GLU A 247 -14.94 -11.29 28.77
CA GLU A 247 -15.16 -10.00 28.10
C GLU A 247 -14.25 -8.88 28.67
N GLY A 248 -13.99 -8.90 29.99
CA GLY A 248 -13.05 -7.98 30.64
C GLY A 248 -11.60 -8.20 30.18
N GLU A 249 -11.17 -9.46 30.10
CA GLU A 249 -9.83 -9.83 29.58
C GLU A 249 -9.69 -9.51 28.09
N ARG A 250 -10.72 -9.81 27.30
CA ARG A 250 -10.78 -9.47 25.88
C ARG A 250 -10.68 -7.97 25.65
N SER A 251 -11.43 -7.16 26.41
CA SER A 251 -11.40 -5.70 26.29
C SER A 251 -10.02 -5.14 26.62
N LYS A 252 -9.38 -5.65 27.68
CA LYS A 252 -8.00 -5.28 28.03
C LYS A 252 -7.01 -5.68 26.94
N PHE A 253 -7.18 -6.87 26.36
CA PHE A 253 -6.32 -7.33 25.28
C PHE A 253 -6.48 -6.49 24.00
N ILE A 254 -7.71 -6.16 23.60
CA ILE A 254 -7.98 -5.27 22.47
C ILE A 254 -7.33 -3.90 22.72
N ALA A 255 -7.54 -3.32 23.91
CA ALA A 255 -6.97 -2.01 24.24
C ALA A 255 -5.42 -2.03 24.20
N ARG A 256 -4.81 -3.11 24.71
CA ARG A 256 -3.36 -3.28 24.68
C ARG A 256 -2.84 -3.41 23.25
N LEU A 257 -3.38 -4.34 22.45
CA LEU A 257 -2.96 -4.53 21.05
C LEU A 257 -3.21 -3.29 20.19
N THR A 258 -4.32 -2.59 20.40
CA THR A 258 -4.59 -1.33 19.70
C THR A 258 -3.45 -0.34 19.95
N THR A 259 -2.98 -0.24 21.20
CA THR A 259 -1.88 0.65 21.57
C THR A 259 -0.55 0.15 21.01
N GLU A 260 -0.22 -1.12 21.22
CA GLU A 260 1.04 -1.74 20.77
C GLU A 260 1.20 -1.77 19.24
N SER A 261 0.09 -1.80 18.51
CA SER A 261 0.12 -1.81 17.05
C SER A 261 0.45 -0.48 16.41
N GLU A 262 0.26 0.65 17.11
CA GLU A 262 0.52 1.99 16.57
C GLU A 262 -0.13 2.20 15.17
N ASN A 263 -1.36 1.70 14.99
CA ASN A 263 -2.08 1.72 13.71
C ASN A 263 -1.41 0.92 12.55
N ASN A 264 -0.52 -0.01 12.88
CA ASN A 264 0.20 -0.85 11.93
C ASN A 264 -0.46 -2.23 11.75
N PHE A 265 -1.18 -2.40 10.64
CA PHE A 265 -1.86 -3.65 10.32
C PHE A 265 -0.91 -4.80 10.01
N MET A 266 0.32 -4.54 9.54
CA MET A 266 1.30 -5.61 9.30
C MET A 266 1.78 -6.22 10.62
N TYR A 267 2.04 -5.37 11.62
CA TYR A 267 2.32 -5.85 12.98
C TYR A 267 1.16 -6.72 13.49
N LEU A 268 -0.07 -6.20 13.44
CA LEU A 268 -1.27 -6.93 13.89
C LEU A 268 -1.45 -8.25 13.16
N HIS A 269 -1.33 -8.25 11.83
CA HIS A 269 -1.47 -9.45 11.01
C HIS A 269 -0.52 -10.56 11.47
N HIS A 270 0.75 -10.24 11.69
CA HIS A 270 1.72 -11.25 12.13
C HIS A 270 1.50 -11.70 13.57
N ILE A 271 1.18 -10.78 14.49
CA ILE A 271 0.93 -11.09 15.90
C ILE A 271 -0.32 -11.96 16.04
N LEU A 272 -1.44 -11.56 15.43
CA LEU A 272 -2.69 -12.29 15.49
C LEU A 272 -2.57 -13.68 14.84
N ASN A 273 -1.91 -13.79 13.69
CA ASN A 273 -1.64 -15.09 13.07
C ASN A 273 -0.71 -15.99 13.91
N ALA A 274 0.26 -15.41 14.61
CA ALA A 274 1.12 -16.16 15.51
C ALA A 274 0.32 -16.70 16.72
N ILE A 275 -0.60 -15.90 17.28
CA ILE A 275 -1.53 -16.34 18.33
C ILE A 275 -2.41 -17.49 17.82
N ALA A 276 -3.04 -17.35 16.65
CA ALA A 276 -3.89 -18.40 16.08
C ALA A 276 -3.14 -19.70 15.80
N LYS A 277 -1.83 -19.63 15.53
CA LYS A 277 -0.96 -20.80 15.33
C LYS A 277 -0.36 -21.37 16.63
N GLY A 278 -0.73 -20.83 17.81
CA GLY A 278 -0.21 -21.29 19.10
C GLY A 278 1.27 -20.99 19.31
N PHE A 279 1.81 -19.95 18.67
CA PHE A 279 3.22 -19.59 18.79
C PHE A 279 3.60 -19.06 20.18
N TYR A 280 2.65 -18.48 20.90
CA TYR A 280 2.83 -17.96 22.25
C TYR A 280 2.32 -18.96 23.29
N SER A 281 3.07 -19.14 24.38
CA SER A 281 2.72 -20.07 25.46
C SER A 281 1.43 -19.69 26.18
N GLU A 282 1.19 -18.38 26.32
CA GLU A 282 -0.07 -17.85 26.82
C GLU A 282 -0.71 -16.96 25.74
N PRO A 283 -2.01 -17.16 25.44
CA PRO A 283 -2.77 -16.17 24.70
C PRO A 283 -2.60 -14.85 25.44
N TYR A 284 -2.21 -13.80 24.73
CA TYR A 284 -1.99 -12.46 25.31
C TYR A 284 -0.64 -12.22 26.00
N GLN A 285 0.36 -13.10 25.91
CA GLN A 285 1.74 -12.72 26.25
C GLN A 285 2.60 -12.67 24.98
N ILE A 286 2.92 -11.45 24.53
CA ILE A 286 3.78 -11.21 23.36
C ILE A 286 5.19 -10.95 23.88
N ASP A 287 5.94 -12.02 24.10
CA ASP A 287 7.30 -11.99 24.64
C ASP A 287 8.39 -11.99 23.56
N ARG A 288 8.04 -12.43 22.34
CA ARG A 288 8.95 -12.53 21.20
C ARG A 288 8.29 -12.15 19.87
N ILE A 289 9.11 -11.71 18.94
CA ILE A 289 8.71 -11.32 17.58
C ILE A 289 8.40 -12.61 16.78
N PRO A 290 7.23 -12.72 16.11
CA PRO A 290 6.95 -13.86 15.25
C PRO A 290 7.89 -13.94 14.06
N PRO A 291 8.23 -15.14 13.55
CA PRO A 291 9.13 -15.32 12.42
C PRO A 291 8.73 -14.52 11.16
N GLY A 292 7.42 -14.41 10.89
CA GLY A 292 6.92 -13.63 9.76
C GLY A 292 7.18 -12.12 9.89
N LEU A 293 7.02 -11.58 11.11
CA LEU A 293 7.29 -10.16 11.37
C LEU A 293 8.78 -9.86 11.37
N GLU A 294 9.60 -10.79 11.88
CA GLU A 294 11.05 -10.68 11.83
C GLU A 294 11.58 -10.71 10.39
N ALA A 295 11.08 -11.63 9.56
CA ALA A 295 11.42 -11.66 8.13
C ALA A 295 11.03 -10.36 7.42
N TYR A 296 9.87 -9.78 7.76
CA TYR A 296 9.44 -8.48 7.25
C TYR A 296 10.39 -7.34 7.65
N TYR A 297 10.80 -7.29 8.92
CA TYR A 297 11.77 -6.31 9.40
C TYR A 297 13.16 -6.50 8.77
N GLN A 298 13.59 -7.74 8.58
CA GLN A 298 14.85 -8.05 7.92
C GLN A 298 14.89 -7.54 6.47
N GLN A 299 13.79 -7.64 5.73
CA GLN A 299 13.71 -7.08 4.38
C GLN A 299 13.86 -5.56 4.36
N HIS A 300 13.25 -4.85 5.31
CA HIS A 300 13.42 -3.40 5.44
C HIS A 300 14.84 -3.03 5.85
N TRP A 301 15.46 -3.81 6.73
CA TRP A 301 16.84 -3.60 7.13
C TRP A 301 17.81 -3.73 5.97
N GLN A 302 17.67 -4.77 5.14
CA GLN A 302 18.47 -4.94 3.92
C GLN A 302 18.34 -3.72 2.98
N LYS A 303 17.14 -3.13 2.87
CA LYS A 303 16.93 -1.90 2.07
C LYS A 303 17.59 -0.68 2.69
N ILE A 304 17.51 -0.51 4.02
CA ILE A 304 18.19 0.57 4.74
C ILE A 304 19.71 0.47 4.55
N GLN A 305 20.26 -0.75 4.61
CA GLN A 305 21.69 -0.99 4.39
C GLN A 305 22.12 -0.71 2.96
N GLY A 306 21.28 -1.01 1.96
CA GLY A 306 21.63 -0.81 0.55
C GLY A 306 22.93 -1.53 0.17
N GLU A 307 23.87 -0.79 -0.43
CA GLU A 307 25.23 -1.27 -0.75
C GLU A 307 26.21 -1.17 0.45
N GLY A 308 25.78 -0.53 1.54
CA GLY A 308 26.55 -0.27 2.75
C GLY A 308 26.05 0.98 3.47
N LEU A 309 26.29 1.05 4.79
CA LEU A 309 25.99 2.23 5.60
C LEU A 309 27.25 3.10 5.75
N SER A 310 27.11 4.40 5.52
CA SER A 310 28.15 5.37 5.90
C SER A 310 28.23 5.53 7.42
N ASP A 311 29.34 6.08 7.92
CA ASP A 311 29.50 6.36 9.35
C ASP A 311 28.40 7.30 9.87
N VAL A 312 28.06 8.34 9.08
CA VAL A 312 26.95 9.27 9.37
C VAL A 312 25.63 8.52 9.47
N ALA A 313 25.33 7.64 8.51
CA ALA A 313 24.11 6.83 8.52
C ALA A 313 24.06 5.92 9.76
N LEU A 314 25.16 5.26 10.12
CA LEU A 314 25.22 4.42 11.31
C LEU A 314 24.99 5.23 12.60
N GLN A 315 25.57 6.43 12.71
CA GLN A 315 25.32 7.33 13.83
C GLN A 315 23.86 7.78 13.89
N MET A 316 23.27 8.14 12.75
CA MET A 316 21.84 8.49 12.66
C MET A 316 20.94 7.34 13.09
N LEU A 317 21.24 6.10 12.69
CA LEU A 317 20.52 4.93 13.15
C LEU A 317 20.58 4.78 14.67
N ARG A 318 21.75 4.97 15.28
CA ARG A 318 21.91 4.93 16.75
C ARG A 318 21.07 5.99 17.45
N VAL A 319 21.06 7.22 16.91
CA VAL A 319 20.23 8.31 17.45
C VAL A 319 18.73 8.00 17.31
N LEU A 320 18.27 7.65 16.12
CA LEU A 320 16.84 7.37 15.85
C LEU A 320 16.33 6.11 16.57
N THR A 321 17.20 5.13 16.81
CA THR A 321 16.82 3.93 17.59
C THR A 321 16.83 4.18 19.09
N ALA A 322 17.69 5.07 19.60
CA ALA A 322 17.66 5.49 21.00
C ALA A 322 16.51 6.46 21.31
N ALA A 323 16.04 7.22 20.32
CA ALA A 323 14.95 8.18 20.49
C ALA A 323 13.61 7.52 20.89
N GLU A 324 12.82 8.25 21.67
CA GLU A 324 11.44 7.88 21.99
C GLU A 324 10.50 8.05 20.79
N THR A 325 9.24 7.64 20.94
CA THR A 325 8.24 7.61 19.86
C THR A 325 7.89 9.00 19.29
N GLU A 326 8.20 10.07 20.02
CA GLU A 326 8.04 11.45 19.55
C GLU A 326 8.99 11.82 18.40
N GLY A 327 10.06 11.05 18.22
CA GLY A 327 11.04 11.27 17.16
C GLY A 327 11.97 12.44 17.43
N MET A 328 12.82 12.76 16.46
CA MET A 328 13.80 13.84 16.55
C MET A 328 13.78 14.71 15.31
N SER A 329 13.99 16.02 15.47
CA SER A 329 14.14 16.92 14.32
C SER A 329 15.51 16.74 13.66
N ALA A 330 15.61 17.06 12.36
CA ALA A 330 16.88 17.00 11.63
C ALA A 330 17.98 17.82 12.32
N LYS A 331 17.61 19.00 12.84
CA LYS A 331 18.50 19.87 13.63
C LYS A 331 19.00 19.21 14.92
N ALA A 332 18.11 18.54 15.66
CA ALA A 332 18.50 17.83 16.88
C ALA A 332 19.46 16.67 16.58
N ILE A 333 19.21 15.92 15.49
CA ILE A 333 20.09 14.84 15.04
C ILE A 333 21.47 15.40 14.68
N THR A 334 21.52 16.45 13.87
CA THR A 334 22.74 17.15 13.45
C THR A 334 23.60 17.57 14.65
N GLN A 335 22.98 18.12 15.69
CA GLN A 335 23.66 18.52 16.92
C GLN A 335 24.25 17.35 17.72
N ILE A 336 23.61 16.17 17.68
CA ILE A 336 24.04 14.98 18.42
C ILE A 336 25.20 14.28 17.72
N ILE A 337 25.13 14.15 16.39
CA ILE A 337 26.16 13.44 15.61
C ILE A 337 27.30 14.36 15.17
N HIS A 338 27.17 15.68 15.36
CA HIS A 338 28.15 16.69 14.97
C HIS A 338 28.48 16.71 13.46
N GLU A 339 27.48 16.47 12.62
CA GLU A 339 27.60 16.45 11.15
C GLU A 339 26.91 17.67 10.52
N ASP A 340 26.97 17.79 9.19
CA ASP A 340 26.28 18.83 8.44
C ASP A 340 24.78 18.54 8.27
N GLU A 341 23.96 19.60 8.28
CA GLU A 341 22.50 19.47 8.15
C GLU A 341 22.08 18.92 6.78
N TYR A 342 22.86 19.19 5.72
CA TYR A 342 22.62 18.65 4.38
C TYR A 342 22.77 17.13 4.35
N ASP A 343 23.84 16.58 4.92
CA ASP A 343 24.10 15.14 4.95
C ASP A 343 23.01 14.40 5.75
N VAL A 344 22.60 14.98 6.90
CA VAL A 344 21.49 14.46 7.71
C VAL A 344 20.17 14.51 6.94
N ALA A 345 19.87 15.62 6.28
CA ALA A 345 18.64 15.77 5.50
C ALA A 345 18.59 14.79 4.32
N GLU A 346 19.71 14.56 3.62
CA GLU A 346 19.80 13.62 2.52
C GLU A 346 19.52 12.18 2.98
N ILE A 347 20.09 11.75 4.12
CA ILE A 347 19.84 10.42 4.67
C ILE A 347 18.39 10.28 5.15
N LEU A 348 17.83 11.28 5.85
CA LEU A 348 16.42 11.26 6.26
C LEU A 348 15.47 11.19 5.06
N GLU A 349 15.81 11.85 3.97
CA GLU A 349 15.06 11.78 2.71
C GLU A 349 15.09 10.39 2.08
N ASN A 350 16.26 9.76 2.05
CA ASN A 350 16.43 8.42 1.49
C ASN A 350 15.72 7.36 2.34
N TRP A 351 15.59 7.59 3.65
CA TRP A 351 14.89 6.69 4.57
C TRP A 351 13.44 7.06 4.81
N LEU A 352 12.90 8.08 4.13
CA LEU A 352 11.54 8.58 4.40
C LEU A 352 10.48 7.47 4.35
N GLU A 353 10.70 6.45 3.52
CA GLU A 353 9.81 5.31 3.40
C GLU A 353 9.75 4.42 4.66
N PHE A 354 10.73 4.52 5.55
CA PHE A 354 10.81 3.80 6.84
C PHE A 354 10.54 4.72 8.04
N LEU A 355 10.27 6.00 7.79
CA LEU A 355 10.09 7.00 8.83
C LEU A 355 8.64 7.46 8.90
N GLN A 356 8.20 7.79 10.11
CA GLN A 356 7.02 8.59 10.36
C GLN A 356 7.46 10.04 10.60
N GLN A 357 6.76 10.98 9.98
CA GLN A 357 6.95 12.40 10.19
C GLN A 357 5.85 12.96 11.08
N ARG A 358 6.22 13.78 12.05
CA ARG A 358 5.28 14.57 12.85
C ARG A 358 5.59 16.04 12.64
N VAL A 359 4.63 16.76 12.05
CA VAL A 359 4.77 18.18 11.76
C VAL A 359 4.23 18.97 12.95
N GLY A 360 5.11 19.61 13.69
CA GLY A 360 4.77 20.56 14.76
C GLY A 360 5.40 21.92 14.50
N LYS A 361 6.09 22.48 15.49
CA LYS A 361 6.97 23.65 15.27
C LYS A 361 8.16 23.31 14.38
N GLU A 362 8.66 22.08 14.51
CA GLU A 362 9.66 21.46 13.64
C GLU A 362 9.12 20.09 13.20
N THR A 363 9.64 19.58 12.08
CA THR A 363 9.33 18.21 11.64
C THR A 363 10.22 17.23 12.40
N CYS A 364 9.60 16.35 13.19
CA CYS A 364 10.28 15.26 13.88
C CYS A 364 10.15 13.96 13.11
N TYR A 365 11.20 13.14 13.16
CA TYR A 365 11.33 11.86 12.47
C TYR A 365 11.49 10.74 13.49
N SER A 366 10.70 9.68 13.32
CA SER A 366 10.83 8.42 14.05
C SER A 366 10.65 7.24 13.09
N PHE A 367 11.06 6.04 13.45
CA PHE A 367 10.73 4.86 12.65
C PHE A 367 9.23 4.59 12.64
N TYR A 368 8.72 4.02 11.55
CA TYR A 368 7.28 3.81 11.34
C TYR A 368 6.57 2.95 12.40
N HIS A 369 7.31 2.22 13.24
CA HIS A 369 6.75 1.38 14.30
C HIS A 369 7.79 1.13 15.41
N SER A 370 7.38 1.20 16.68
CA SER A 370 8.28 1.03 17.82
C SER A 370 8.95 -0.36 17.89
N ASN A 371 8.23 -1.44 17.56
CA ASN A 371 8.84 -2.78 17.50
C ASN A 371 9.93 -2.87 16.42
N PHE A 372 9.75 -2.17 15.30
CA PHE A 372 10.79 -2.12 14.25
C PHE A 372 12.02 -1.35 14.74
N ARG A 373 11.82 -0.20 15.41
CA ARG A 373 12.88 0.58 16.07
C ARG A 373 13.68 -0.27 17.06
N LEU A 374 13.00 -0.98 17.97
CA LEU A 374 13.64 -1.81 18.98
C LEU A 374 14.37 -3.01 18.36
N TRP A 375 13.81 -3.61 17.31
CA TRP A 375 14.47 -4.68 16.57
C TRP A 375 15.73 -4.16 15.84
N LEU A 376 15.66 -2.98 15.20
CA LEU A 376 16.83 -2.34 14.57
C LEU A 376 17.92 -2.02 15.58
N ALA A 377 17.57 -1.52 16.77
CA ALA A 377 18.53 -1.24 17.83
C ALA A 377 19.39 -2.48 18.16
N LYS A 378 18.77 -3.66 18.20
CA LYS A 378 19.47 -4.94 18.43
C LYS A 378 20.39 -5.31 17.26
N GLN A 379 19.98 -5.07 16.01
CA GLN A 379 20.83 -5.34 14.85
C GLN A 379 22.07 -4.44 14.83
N ILE A 380 21.90 -3.16 15.17
CA ILE A 380 22.99 -2.18 15.21
C ILE A 380 23.98 -2.48 16.33
N SER A 381 23.52 -2.96 17.49
CA SER A 381 24.41 -3.36 18.59
C SER A 381 25.29 -4.57 18.27
N ASN A 382 24.96 -5.32 17.22
CA ASN A 382 25.74 -6.47 16.75
C ASN A 382 26.74 -6.12 15.63
N LEU A 383 26.74 -4.86 15.17
CA LEU A 383 27.72 -4.27 14.25
C LEU A 383 28.80 -3.54 15.04
#